data_AF-A0A920FAA9-F1
#
_entry.id   AF-A0A920FAA9-F1
#
_cell.length_a   1.000
_cell.length_b   1.000
_cell.length_c   1.000
_cell.angle_alpha   90.00
_cell.angle_beta   90.00
_cell.angle_gamma   90.00
#
_symmetry.space_group_name_H-M   'P 1'
#
loop_
_entity.id
_entity.type
_entity.pdbx_description
1 polymer ?
#
loop_
_entity_poly.entity_id
_entity_poly.type
_entity_poly.pdbx_seq_one_letter_code
_entity_poly.pdbx_strand_id
1 'polypeptide(L)'
;MIVAIDGPAGSGKGTISKKLAEYFNLSYLDTGILYRAVALQMLTKGMNEKDSQSAEKVARQVSITSIDHTGIRTRAVSDLASKIATIPSVRQELLDRQRRFAQNPDPGKDGAILDGRDIGTVVCPHADFKTFYNG
;
A
#
# COMPACT_ATOMS: atom_id res chain seq x y z
N MET A 1 -1.95 17.84 5.24
CA MET A 1 -1.01 17.13 6.15
C MET A 1 -0.72 15.73 5.63
N ILE A 2 0.52 15.24 5.72
CA ILE A 2 0.93 13.87 5.36
C ILE A 2 1.59 13.21 6.57
N VAL A 3 1.03 12.08 6.98
CA VAL A 3 1.56 11.25 8.09
C VAL A 3 2.07 9.92 7.52
N ALA A 4 3.33 9.60 7.78
CA ALA A 4 3.97 8.34 7.42
C ALA A 4 4.12 7.43 8.64
N ILE A 5 3.56 6.23 8.57
CA ILE A 5 3.70 5.20 9.60
C ILE A 5 4.41 3.98 9.02
N ASP A 6 5.66 3.80 9.43
CA ASP A 6 6.48 2.65 9.05
C ASP A 6 6.43 1.56 10.11
N GLY A 7 6.62 0.31 9.71
CA GLY A 7 6.77 -0.80 10.64
C GLY A 7 6.68 -2.17 9.96
N PRO A 8 7.09 -3.24 10.66
CA PRO A 8 7.06 -4.57 10.08
C PRO A 8 5.63 -5.03 9.74
N ALA A 9 5.51 -6.05 8.89
CA ALA A 9 4.23 -6.70 8.67
C ALA A 9 3.78 -7.38 9.98
N GLY A 10 2.49 -7.25 10.31
CA GLY A 10 1.94 -7.90 11.51
C GLY A 10 2.12 -7.15 12.84
N SER A 11 2.81 -6.00 12.88
CA SER A 11 2.96 -5.22 14.13
C SER A 11 1.66 -4.60 14.65
N GLY A 12 0.57 -4.62 13.87
CA GLY A 12 -0.66 -3.93 14.25
C GLY A 12 -0.67 -2.42 13.91
N LYS A 13 0.35 -1.93 13.19
CA LYS A 13 0.40 -0.53 12.70
C LYS A 13 -0.87 -0.10 11.95
N GLY A 14 -1.45 -0.97 11.12
CA GLY A 14 -2.68 -0.64 10.38
C GLY A 14 -3.86 -0.33 11.30
N THR A 15 -3.92 -0.94 12.50
CA THR A 15 -4.95 -0.64 13.50
C THR A 15 -4.78 0.77 14.07
N ILE A 16 -3.56 1.15 14.46
CA ILE A 16 -3.31 2.49 14.99
C ILE A 16 -3.42 3.55 13.91
N SER A 17 -2.94 3.29 12.69
CA SER A 17 -3.03 4.21 11.55
C SER A 17 -4.47 4.55 11.20
N LYS A 18 -5.38 3.56 11.20
CA LYS A 18 -6.82 3.81 10.97
C LYS A 18 -7.43 4.69 12.06
N LYS A 19 -7.15 4.40 13.33
CA LYS A 19 -7.65 5.21 14.45
C LYS A 19 -7.13 6.65 14.38
N LEU A 20 -5.86 6.84 14.02
CA LEU A 20 -5.30 8.17 13.82
C LEU A 20 -5.93 8.89 12.62
N ALA A 21 -6.19 8.17 11.52
CA ALA A 21 -6.88 8.73 10.37
C ALA A 21 -8.27 9.27 10.73
N GLU A 22 -9.03 8.48 11.49
CA GLU A 22 -10.36 8.87 11.97
C GLU A 22 -10.28 10.07 12.91
N TYR A 23 -9.37 10.03 13.89
CA TYR A 23 -9.22 11.08 14.89
C TYR A 23 -8.80 12.44 14.28
N PHE A 24 -7.89 12.44 13.29
CA PHE A 24 -7.39 13.64 12.64
C PHE A 24 -8.09 13.99 11.33
N ASN A 25 -9.19 13.31 10.98
CA ASN A 25 -9.92 13.48 9.73
C ASN A 25 -9.02 13.39 8.46
N LEU A 26 -8.21 12.34 8.37
CA LEU A 26 -7.31 12.08 7.25
C LEU A 26 -7.80 10.92 6.39
N SER A 27 -7.44 10.95 5.10
CA SER A 27 -7.51 9.78 4.23
C SER A 27 -6.52 8.71 4.68
N TYR A 28 -6.89 7.44 4.58
CA TYR A 28 -6.06 6.32 5.05
C TYR A 28 -5.68 5.37 3.90
N LEU A 29 -4.40 4.99 3.83
CA LEU A 29 -3.92 3.95 2.92
C LEU A 29 -3.00 2.94 3.61
N ASP A 30 -3.44 1.68 3.67
CA ASP A 30 -2.56 0.51 3.83
C ASP A 30 -1.84 0.27 2.51
N THR A 31 -0.59 0.72 2.38
CA THR A 31 0.16 0.56 1.12
C THR A 31 0.41 -0.92 0.76
N GLY A 32 0.45 -1.80 1.77
CA GLY A 32 0.62 -3.23 1.57
C GLY A 32 -0.57 -3.88 0.86
N ILE A 33 -1.76 -3.27 0.94
CA ILE A 33 -2.95 -3.80 0.26
C ILE A 33 -2.86 -3.65 -1.27
N LEU A 34 -2.08 -2.70 -1.78
CA LEU A 34 -1.85 -2.53 -3.21
C LEU A 34 -1.09 -3.71 -3.80
N TYR A 35 -0.01 -4.12 -3.12
CA TYR A 35 0.75 -5.32 -3.52
C TYR A 35 -0.12 -6.58 -3.43
N ARG A 36 -0.97 -6.69 -2.41
CA ARG A 36 -1.91 -7.82 -2.30
C ARG A 36 -2.98 -7.80 -3.40
N ALA A 37 -3.44 -6.64 -3.82
CA ALA A 37 -4.39 -6.51 -4.94
C ALA A 37 -3.76 -6.99 -6.26
N VAL A 38 -2.51 -6.61 -6.54
CA VAL A 38 -1.75 -7.12 -7.69
C VAL A 38 -1.62 -8.65 -7.61
N ALA A 39 -1.19 -9.17 -6.46
CA ALA A 39 -1.03 -10.61 -6.26
C ALA A 39 -2.35 -11.38 -6.42
N LEU A 40 -3.46 -10.88 -5.87
CA LEU A 40 -4.78 -11.50 -6.01
C LEU A 40 -5.21 -11.56 -7.49
N GLN A 41 -5.01 -10.47 -8.24
CA GLN A 41 -5.35 -10.41 -9.66
C GLN A 41 -4.45 -11.32 -10.51
N MET A 42 -3.18 -11.49 -10.12
CA MET A 42 -2.28 -12.45 -10.76
C MET A 42 -2.73 -13.89 -10.50
N LEU A 43 -3.03 -14.25 -9.25
CA LEU A 43 -3.46 -15.59 -8.87
C LEU A 43 -4.78 -15.99 -9.56
N THR A 44 -5.75 -15.08 -9.64
CA THR A 44 -7.01 -15.33 -10.36
C THR A 44 -6.83 -15.55 -11.86
N LYS A 45 -5.70 -15.09 -12.44
CA LYS A 45 -5.34 -15.31 -13.85
C LYS A 45 -4.34 -16.46 -14.05
N GLY A 46 -4.03 -17.22 -13.00
CA GLY A 46 -3.04 -18.31 -13.06
C GLY A 46 -1.60 -17.85 -13.28
N MET A 47 -1.29 -16.59 -12.97
CA MET A 47 0.05 -15.99 -13.11
C MET A 47 0.90 -16.22 -11.86
N ASN A 48 2.22 -16.07 -11.99
CA ASN A 48 3.18 -16.16 -10.88
C ASN A 48 4.26 -15.06 -10.98
N GLU A 49 5.13 -14.98 -9.96
CA GLU A 49 6.15 -13.94 -9.84
C GLU A 49 7.25 -13.96 -10.91
N LYS A 50 7.40 -15.07 -11.65
CA LYS A 50 8.46 -15.21 -12.66
C LYS A 50 8.17 -14.39 -13.92
N ASP A 51 6.91 -14.00 -14.11
CA ASP A 51 6.49 -13.11 -15.19
C ASP A 51 6.38 -11.66 -14.69
N SER A 52 7.53 -11.00 -14.63
CA SER A 52 7.63 -9.62 -14.17
C SER A 52 6.85 -8.64 -15.05
N GLN A 53 6.75 -8.89 -16.36
CA GLN A 53 5.97 -8.07 -17.29
C GLN A 53 4.47 -8.16 -17.00
N SER A 54 3.96 -9.36 -16.73
CA SER A 54 2.57 -9.53 -16.32
C SER A 54 2.29 -8.88 -14.97
N ALA A 55 3.20 -9.03 -13.98
CA ALA A 55 3.05 -8.38 -12.68
C ALA A 55 2.98 -6.84 -12.81
N GLU A 56 3.85 -6.25 -13.62
CA GLU A 56 3.87 -4.82 -13.92
C GLU A 56 2.58 -4.36 -14.62
N LYS A 57 2.10 -5.12 -15.62
CA LYS A 57 0.85 -4.83 -16.32
C LYS A 57 -0.35 -4.85 -15.38
N VAL A 58 -0.38 -5.79 -14.43
CA VAL A 58 -1.40 -5.86 -13.38
C VAL A 58 -1.27 -4.66 -12.42
N ALA A 59 -0.05 -4.33 -11.98
CA ALA A 59 0.21 -3.16 -11.12
C ALA A 59 -0.28 -1.84 -11.75
N ARG A 60 -0.10 -1.67 -13.06
CA ARG A 60 -0.65 -0.55 -13.82
C ARG A 60 -2.17 -0.43 -13.76
N GLN A 61 -2.89 -1.54 -13.55
CA GLN A 61 -4.35 -1.57 -13.56
C GLN A 61 -4.98 -1.44 -12.17
N VAL A 62 -4.21 -1.60 -11.11
CA VAL A 62 -4.73 -1.49 -9.74
C VAL A 62 -5.20 -0.08 -9.44
N SER A 63 -6.44 0.05 -8.96
CA SER A 63 -6.99 1.30 -8.44
C SER A 63 -7.06 1.24 -6.92
N ILE A 64 -6.66 2.32 -6.25
CA ILE A 64 -6.73 2.45 -4.78
C ILE A 64 -8.18 2.43 -4.30
N THR A 65 -9.10 3.01 -5.08
CA THR A 65 -10.50 3.21 -4.69
C THR A 65 -11.40 2.00 -4.94
N SER A 66 -10.92 0.99 -5.68
CA SER A 66 -11.75 -0.15 -6.11
C SER A 66 -11.06 -1.49 -5.83
N ILE A 67 -10.40 -1.61 -4.67
CA ILE A 67 -9.74 -2.83 -4.25
C ILE A 67 -10.78 -3.82 -3.74
N ASP A 68 -10.87 -4.99 -4.37
CA ASP A 68 -11.64 -6.11 -3.83
C ASP A 68 -10.91 -6.67 -2.60
N HIS A 69 -11.58 -6.60 -1.45
CA HIS A 69 -11.07 -7.13 -0.19
C HIS A 69 -11.34 -8.63 -0.01
N THR A 70 -12.13 -9.24 -0.89
CA THR A 70 -12.46 -10.67 -0.85
C THR A 70 -11.23 -11.49 -1.21
N GLY A 71 -10.79 -12.37 -0.31
CA GLY A 71 -9.61 -13.23 -0.54
C GLY A 71 -8.24 -12.52 -0.51
N ILE A 72 -8.18 -11.19 -0.37
CA ILE A 72 -6.93 -10.42 -0.39
C ILE A 72 -6.00 -10.72 0.79
N ARG A 73 -6.54 -11.29 1.88
CA ARG A 73 -5.79 -11.63 3.11
C ARG A 73 -5.38 -13.10 3.19
N THR A 74 -5.56 -13.88 2.12
CA THR A 74 -5.11 -15.28 2.11
C THR A 74 -3.57 -15.37 2.17
N ARG A 75 -3.08 -16.52 2.63
CA ARG A 75 -1.64 -16.80 2.68
C ARG A 75 -1.01 -16.74 1.28
N ALA A 76 -1.63 -17.37 0.29
CA ALA A 76 -1.14 -17.38 -1.09
C ALA A 76 -0.97 -15.95 -1.66
N VAL A 77 -1.94 -15.06 -1.42
CA VAL A 77 -1.85 -13.65 -1.82
C VAL A 77 -0.71 -12.93 -1.08
N SER A 78 -0.57 -13.15 0.22
CA SER A 78 0.49 -12.53 1.02
C SER A 78 1.89 -12.98 0.60
N ASP A 79 2.05 -14.26 0.28
CA ASP A 79 3.31 -14.84 -0.20
C ASP A 79 3.67 -14.26 -1.57
N LEU A 80 2.73 -14.25 -2.53
CA LEU A 80 2.98 -13.68 -3.84
C LEU A 80 3.21 -12.16 -3.78
N ALA A 81 2.45 -11.42 -2.95
CA ALA A 81 2.65 -9.98 -2.73
C ALA A 81 4.08 -9.66 -2.27
N SER A 82 4.62 -10.49 -1.36
CA SER A 82 5.99 -10.35 -0.87
C SER A 82 7.02 -10.57 -1.98
N LYS A 83 6.78 -11.53 -2.88
CA LYS A 83 7.66 -11.80 -4.02
C LYS A 83 7.61 -10.70 -5.06
N ILE A 84 6.43 -10.23 -5.46
CA ILE A 84 6.32 -9.17 -6.48
C ILE A 84 6.77 -7.80 -5.97
N ALA A 85 6.77 -7.59 -4.64
CA ALA A 85 7.28 -6.36 -4.03
C ALA A 85 8.81 -6.18 -4.19
N THR A 86 9.54 -7.22 -4.62
CA THR A 86 10.96 -7.13 -4.98
C THR A 86 11.17 -6.76 -6.46
N ILE A 87 10.12 -6.79 -7.29
CA ILE A 87 10.19 -6.47 -8.72
C ILE A 87 10.21 -4.93 -8.88
N PRO A 88 11.29 -4.33 -9.42
CA PRO A 88 11.43 -2.88 -9.46
C PRO A 88 10.30 -2.16 -10.23
N SER A 89 9.85 -2.73 -11.36
CA SER A 89 8.80 -2.11 -12.16
C SER A 89 7.44 -2.13 -11.47
N VAL A 90 7.11 -3.19 -10.73
CA VAL A 90 5.91 -3.23 -9.87
C VAL A 90 6.00 -2.18 -8.77
N ARG A 91 7.15 -2.05 -8.10
CA ARG A 91 7.37 -1.03 -7.08
C ARG A 91 7.17 0.37 -7.63
N GLN A 92 7.71 0.67 -8.82
CA GLN A 92 7.61 1.98 -9.45
C GLN A 92 6.14 2.34 -9.75
N GLU A 93 5.38 1.43 -10.36
CA GLU A 93 3.97 1.65 -10.67
C GLU A 93 3.12 1.92 -9.41
N LEU A 94 3.39 1.20 -8.32
CA LEU A 94 2.66 1.40 -7.08
C LEU A 94 3.14 2.62 -6.29
N LEU A 95 4.43 3.00 -6.40
CA LEU A 95 5.00 4.18 -5.75
C LEU A 95 4.30 5.45 -6.22
N ASP A 96 4.12 5.59 -7.54
CA ASP A 96 3.47 6.77 -8.13
C ASP A 96 2.00 6.89 -7.71
N ARG A 97 1.34 5.76 -7.42
CA ARG A 97 -0.02 5.73 -6.88
C ARG A 97 -0.06 6.17 -5.42
N GLN A 98 0.86 5.67 -4.60
CA GLN A 98 0.95 6.04 -3.19
C GLN A 98 1.26 7.53 -3.01
N ARG A 99 2.19 8.07 -3.80
CA ARG A 99 2.51 9.50 -3.80
C ARG A 99 1.32 10.36 -4.21
N ARG A 100 0.60 9.96 -5.26
CA ARG A 100 -0.62 10.66 -5.67
C ARG A 100 -1.70 10.64 -4.59
N PHE A 101 -1.89 9.52 -3.90
CA PHE A 101 -2.82 9.44 -2.76
C PHE A 101 -2.41 10.40 -1.64
N ALA A 102 -1.13 10.44 -1.28
CA ALA A 102 -0.63 11.36 -0.25
C ALA A 102 -0.86 12.84 -0.59
N GLN A 103 -0.77 13.19 -1.87
CA GLN A 103 -0.93 14.56 -2.37
C GLN A 103 -2.39 14.95 -2.67
N ASN A 104 -3.27 13.97 -2.89
CA ASN A 104 -4.66 14.18 -3.27
C ASN A 104 -5.57 13.38 -2.32
N PRO A 105 -5.72 13.82 -1.06
CA PRO A 105 -6.61 13.18 -0.12
C PRO A 105 -8.07 13.27 -0.58
N ASP A 106 -8.93 12.42 -0.01
CA ASP A 106 -10.35 12.36 -0.32
C ASP A 106 -11.04 13.70 -0.03
N PRO A 107 -12.12 14.06 -0.75
CA PRO A 107 -12.85 15.29 -0.50
C PRO A 107 -13.28 15.43 0.97
N GLY A 108 -12.98 16.59 1.58
CA GLY A 108 -13.31 16.88 2.98
C GLY A 108 -12.31 16.32 4.01
N LYS A 109 -11.19 15.74 3.57
CA LYS A 109 -10.09 15.31 4.44
C LYS A 109 -9.00 16.36 4.55
N ASP A 110 -8.40 16.47 5.73
CA ASP A 110 -7.36 17.48 6.05
C ASP A 110 -5.94 17.02 5.65
N GLY A 111 -5.86 15.85 5.03
CA GLY A 111 -4.61 15.22 4.65
C GLY A 111 -4.72 13.72 4.48
N ALA A 112 -3.57 13.06 4.47
CA ALA A 112 -3.45 11.63 4.28
C ALA A 112 -2.50 11.00 5.31
N ILE A 113 -2.83 9.78 5.72
CA ILE A 113 -1.97 8.90 6.49
C ILE A 113 -1.73 7.61 5.71
N LEU A 114 -0.46 7.27 5.54
CA LEU A 114 -0.02 6.10 4.80
C LEU A 114 0.75 5.19 5.74
N ASP A 115 0.41 3.90 5.77
CA ASP A 115 1.16 2.90 6.52
C ASP A 115 1.81 1.83 5.62
N GLY A 116 3.03 1.44 5.97
CA GLY A 116 3.86 0.55 5.15
C GLY A 116 5.22 0.27 5.77
N ARG A 117 6.22 -0.03 4.93
CA ARG A 117 7.60 -0.34 5.37
C ARG A 117 8.59 0.80 5.12
N ASP A 118 8.39 1.52 4.01
CA ASP A 118 9.33 2.53 3.50
C ASP A 118 8.60 3.87 3.20
N ILE A 119 7.53 4.18 3.93
CA ILE A 119 6.69 5.36 3.73
C ILE A 119 7.47 6.64 4.00
N GLY A 120 8.09 6.78 5.17
CA GLY A 120 8.79 8.01 5.56
C GLY A 120 10.14 8.20 4.86
N THR A 121 10.67 7.15 4.22
CA THR A 121 11.99 7.14 3.58
C THR A 121 11.92 7.18 2.05
N VAL A 122 10.94 6.50 1.43
CA VAL A 122 10.84 6.36 -0.04
C VAL A 122 9.56 7.00 -0.60
N VAL A 123 8.41 6.71 0.01
CA VAL A 123 7.11 7.15 -0.54
C VAL A 123 6.91 8.64 -0.31
N CYS A 124 6.95 9.06 0.96
CA CYS A 124 6.73 10.41 1.45
C CYS A 124 7.95 10.89 2.25
N PRO A 125 9.12 11.10 1.61
CA PRO A 125 10.33 11.57 2.28
C PRO A 125 10.20 12.97 2.88
N HIS A 126 9.13 13.70 2.54
CA HIS A 126 8.81 15.02 3.09
C HIS A 126 7.49 15.02 3.88
N ALA A 127 7.04 13.86 4.38
CA ALA A 127 5.87 13.79 5.26
C ALA A 127 6.04 14.73 6.48
N ASP A 128 4.96 15.43 6.85
CA ASP A 128 4.91 16.35 7.99
C ASP A 128 5.23 15.60 9.29
N PHE A 129 4.76 14.36 9.40
CA PHE A 129 5.04 13.47 10.52
C PHE A 129 5.50 12.10 10.03
N LYS A 130 6.54 11.56 10.67
CA LYS A 130 7.07 10.22 10.40
C LYS A 130 7.25 9.48 11.71
N THR A 131 6.78 8.25 11.77
CA THR A 131 6.98 7.39 12.94
C THR A 131 7.19 5.94 12.53
N PHE A 132 7.85 5.18 13.41
CA PHE A 132 8.07 3.75 13.25
C PHE A 132 7.38 2.99 14.37
N TYR A 133 6.55 2.01 14.03
CA TYR A 133 5.73 1.24 14.96
C TYR A 133 6.27 -0.19 15.12
N ASN A 134 6.64 -0.55 16.35
CA ASN A 134 7.30 -1.81 16.73
C ASN A 134 6.49 -2.75 17.62
N GLY A 135 5.20 -2.47 17.84
CA GLY A 135 4.34 -3.28 18.71
C GLY A 135 4.06 -4.69 18.18
#